data_AF-A0A1G1CK72-F1
#
_entry.id   AF-A0A1G1CK72-F1
#
_cell.length_a   1.000
_cell.length_b   1.000
_cell.length_c   1.000
_cell.angle_alpha   90.00
_cell.angle_beta   90.00
_cell.angle_gamma   90.00
#
_symmetry.space_group_name_H-M   'P 1'
#
loop_
_entity.id
_entity.type
_entity.pdbx_description
1 polymer ?
#
loop_
_entity_poly.entity_id
_entity_poly.type
_entity_poly.pdbx_seq_one_letter_code
_entity_poly.pdbx_strand_id
1 'polypeptide(L)'
;MKRYGPRKENLMDLLLEFFTNLLKDLQGVLLFLLSLGALTLFLLWVGYRIVQSVFRWADRMTNLGAAAFFKLIFTVLFVGIGLLGLAGLIWLAVWAGQFYPAFALNAFDANRSGYEAVEQRIQSGGTPVPTVATIAPTATPLPGSTPTPAAAAALQLGRYLIQHESGTADLRAGPGGDSDLLAEIPNGSTVTVLEFNPGDGYCEAGICQRARVAATSEWPEGWIHAVTLGQYLGP
;
A
#
# COMPACT_ATOMS: atom_id res chain seq x y z
N MET A 1 2.07 20.47 -35.54
CA MET A 1 3.09 19.96 -34.60
C MET A 1 3.38 21.04 -33.55
N LYS A 2 2.80 20.93 -32.35
CA LYS A 2 3.10 21.82 -31.22
C LYS A 2 4.35 21.29 -30.52
N ARG A 3 5.46 22.03 -30.59
CA ARG A 3 6.68 21.71 -29.84
C ARG A 3 6.40 21.96 -28.36
N TYR A 4 6.32 20.90 -27.56
CA TYR A 4 6.39 21.02 -26.11
C TYR A 4 7.82 21.42 -25.75
N GLY A 5 8.02 22.68 -25.42
CA GLY A 5 9.28 23.16 -24.85
C GLY A 5 9.45 22.58 -23.44
N PRO A 6 10.69 22.29 -23.01
CA PRO A 6 10.97 21.77 -21.68
C PRO A 6 10.39 22.75 -20.64
N ARG A 7 9.37 22.28 -19.91
CA ARG A 7 8.76 23.00 -18.80
C ARG A 7 9.84 23.08 -17.72
N LYS A 8 10.42 24.27 -17.52
CA LYS A 8 11.24 24.56 -16.34
C LYS A 8 10.30 24.55 -15.15
N GLU A 9 9.99 23.37 -14.64
CA GLU A 9 9.36 23.24 -13.34
C GLU A 9 10.36 23.81 -12.35
N ASN A 10 9.94 24.87 -11.65
CA ASN A 10 10.82 25.55 -10.74
C ASN A 10 11.15 24.55 -9.62
N LEU A 11 12.43 24.37 -9.34
CA LEU A 11 12.92 23.57 -8.21
C LEU A 11 12.16 23.87 -6.91
N MET A 12 11.70 25.11 -6.76
CA MET A 12 10.88 25.55 -5.63
C MET A 12 9.50 24.90 -5.56
N ASP A 13 8.84 24.64 -6.68
CA ASP A 13 7.52 23.98 -6.69
C ASP A 13 7.66 22.51 -6.26
N LEU A 14 8.71 21.84 -6.74
CA LEU A 14 9.02 20.45 -6.36
C LEU A 14 9.40 20.33 -4.87
N LEU A 15 10.19 21.29 -4.37
CA LEU A 15 10.53 21.37 -2.94
C LEU A 15 9.28 21.64 -2.10
N LEU A 16 8.41 22.54 -2.53
CA LEU A 16 7.19 22.87 -1.80
C LEU A 16 6.27 21.66 -1.70
N GLU A 17 6.06 20.94 -2.81
CA GLU A 17 5.25 19.72 -2.86
C GLU A 17 5.81 18.64 -1.92
N PHE A 18 7.13 18.41 -1.97
CA PHE A 18 7.82 17.49 -1.06
C PHE A 18 7.61 17.88 0.41
N PHE A 19 7.78 19.15 0.78
CA PHE A 19 7.60 19.61 2.16
C PHE A 19 6.14 19.50 2.62
N THR A 20 5.16 19.80 1.76
CA THR A 20 3.74 19.63 2.13
C THR A 20 3.38 18.18 2.36
N ASN A 21 3.92 17.27 1.56
CA ASN A 21 3.66 15.84 1.72
C ASN A 21 4.36 15.30 2.98
N LEU A 22 5.61 15.71 3.24
CA LEU A 22 6.33 15.40 4.48
C LEU A 22 5.56 15.86 5.73
N LEU A 23 5.00 17.08 5.70
CA LEU A 23 4.23 17.63 6.82
C LEU A 23 2.93 16.85 7.08
N LYS A 24 2.23 16.41 6.04
CA LYS A 24 1.03 15.57 6.17
C LYS A 24 1.35 14.22 6.81
N ASP A 25 2.44 13.58 6.38
CA ASP A 25 2.88 12.31 6.94
C ASP A 25 3.25 12.46 8.43
N LEU A 26 3.96 13.54 8.77
CA LEU A 26 4.34 13.84 10.16
C LEU A 26 3.12 14.11 11.05
N GLN A 27 2.10 14.78 10.50
CA GLN A 27 0.83 14.99 11.19
C GLN A 27 0.08 13.68 11.44
N GLY A 28 0.07 12.75 10.49
CA GLY A 28 -0.51 11.42 10.65
C GLY A 28 0.16 10.62 11.77
N VAL A 29 1.49 10.62 11.80
CA VAL A 29 2.28 9.96 12.86
C VAL A 29 1.99 10.59 14.23
N LEU A 30 1.95 11.92 14.31
CA LEU A 30 1.68 12.63 15.57
C LEU A 30 0.27 12.31 16.11
N LEU A 31 -0.75 12.31 15.26
CA LEU A 31 -2.11 11.94 15.65
C LEU A 31 -2.20 10.49 16.12
N PHE A 32 -1.51 9.58 15.45
CA PHE A 32 -1.42 8.19 15.87
C PHE A 32 -0.80 8.05 17.27
N LEU A 33 0.33 8.70 17.53
CA LEU A 33 0.98 8.68 18.84
C LEU A 33 0.11 9.29 19.94
N LEU A 34 -0.59 10.39 19.65
CA LEU A 34 -1.54 11.00 20.59
C LEU A 34 -2.71 10.06 20.91
N SER A 35 -3.24 9.34 19.92
CA SER A 35 -4.31 8.37 20.12
C SER A 35 -3.86 7.20 21.00
N LEU A 36 -2.62 6.75 20.82
CA LEU A 36 -2.02 5.67 21.61
C LEU A 36 -1.80 6.11 23.07
N GLY A 37 -1.33 7.35 23.27
CA GLY A 37 -1.22 7.96 24.58
C GLY A 37 -2.57 8.09 25.30
N ALA A 38 -3.60 8.58 24.58
CA ALA A 38 -4.95 8.70 25.11
C ALA A 38 -5.56 7.35 25.50
N LEU A 39 -5.38 6.31 24.67
CA LEU A 39 -5.81 4.95 24.98
C LEU A 39 -5.14 4.41 26.25
N THR A 40 -3.83 4.63 26.38
CA THR A 40 -3.06 4.19 27.56
C THR A 40 -3.58 4.86 28.84
N LEU A 41 -3.80 6.18 28.81
CA LEU A 41 -4.36 6.93 29.94
C LEU A 41 -5.80 6.47 30.28
N PHE A 42 -6.62 6.19 29.26
CA PHE A 42 -7.97 5.67 29.46
C PHE A 42 -7.95 4.31 30.15
N LEU A 43 -7.09 3.39 29.73
CA LEU A 43 -6.95 2.07 30.35
C LEU A 43 -6.48 2.16 31.81
N LEU A 44 -5.51 3.05 32.10
CA LEU A 44 -5.08 3.32 33.48
C LEU A 44 -6.22 3.88 34.33
N TRP A 45 -7.02 4.81 33.77
CA TRP A 45 -8.18 5.36 34.46
C TRP A 45 -9.24 4.30 34.75
N VAL A 46 -9.58 3.44 33.78
CA VAL A 46 -10.52 2.32 33.99
C VAL A 46 -10.00 1.36 35.06
N GLY A 47 -8.72 0.97 34.99
CA GLY A 47 -8.09 0.11 36.00
C GLY A 47 -8.17 0.71 37.40
N TYR A 48 -7.87 2.02 37.53
CA TYR A 48 -7.99 2.75 38.79
C TYR A 48 -9.43 2.73 39.34
N ARG A 49 -10.44 2.96 38.49
CA ARG A 49 -11.86 2.96 38.89
C ARG A 49 -12.33 1.59 39.37
N ILE A 50 -11.83 0.51 38.76
CA ILE A 50 -12.10 -0.87 39.20
C ILE A 50 -11.51 -1.08 40.59
N VAL A 51 -10.23 -0.76 40.81
CA VAL A 51 -9.57 -0.89 42.12
C VAL A 51 -10.30 -0.10 43.20
N GLN A 52 -10.70 1.14 42.93
CA GLN A 52 -11.47 1.93 43.89
C GLN A 52 -12.85 1.34 44.21
N SER A 53 -13.53 0.76 43.22
CA SER A 53 -14.84 0.15 43.42
C SER A 53 -14.74 -1.13 44.25
N VAL A 54 -13.68 -1.90 44.01
CA VAL A 54 -13.30 -3.06 44.79
C VAL A 54 -13.00 -2.71 46.24
N PHE A 55 -12.16 -1.71 46.50
CA PHE A 55 -11.82 -1.30 47.87
C PHE A 55 -13.06 -0.86 48.64
N ARG A 56 -13.92 -0.03 48.02
CA ARG A 56 -15.19 0.40 48.62
C ARG A 56 -16.15 -0.75 48.88
N TRP A 57 -16.11 -1.81 48.09
CA TRP A 57 -16.91 -3.00 48.30
C TRP A 57 -16.32 -3.89 49.40
N ALA A 58 -14.99 -4.05 49.44
CA ALA A 58 -14.29 -4.81 50.47
C ALA A 58 -14.48 -4.20 51.86
N ASP A 59 -14.42 -2.87 52.00
CA ASP A 59 -14.66 -2.18 53.28
C ASP A 59 -16.09 -2.38 53.83
N ARG A 60 -17.06 -2.68 52.97
CA ARG A 60 -18.41 -3.06 53.43
C ARG A 60 -18.49 -4.49 53.94
N MET A 61 -17.54 -5.34 53.55
CA MET A 61 -17.56 -6.80 53.81
C MET A 61 -16.60 -7.23 54.93
N THR A 62 -15.75 -6.32 55.43
CA THR A 62 -14.70 -6.60 56.43
C THR A 62 -15.19 -6.94 57.84
N ASN A 63 -16.49 -6.85 58.14
CA ASN A 63 -17.04 -7.25 59.44
C ASN A 63 -17.10 -8.78 59.69
N LEU A 64 -16.67 -9.63 58.75
CA LEU A 64 -17.00 -11.07 58.77
C LEU A 64 -15.81 -12.05 58.68
N GLY A 65 -14.56 -11.64 58.92
CA GLY A 65 -13.41 -12.54 58.80
C GLY A 65 -13.04 -12.94 57.35
N ALA A 66 -13.82 -12.49 56.36
CA ALA A 66 -13.61 -12.65 54.92
C ALA A 66 -12.44 -11.81 54.34
N ALA A 67 -11.88 -10.89 55.14
CA ALA A 67 -10.88 -9.92 54.71
C ALA A 67 -9.59 -10.55 54.17
N ALA A 68 -9.15 -11.67 54.76
CA ALA A 68 -7.94 -12.38 54.30
C ALA A 68 -8.19 -13.12 52.97
N PHE A 69 -9.37 -13.72 52.80
CA PHE A 69 -9.75 -14.44 51.59
C PHE A 69 -9.92 -13.50 50.39
N PHE A 70 -10.56 -12.35 50.59
CA PHE A 70 -10.72 -11.35 49.53
C PHE A 70 -9.38 -10.71 49.13
N LYS A 71 -8.49 -10.45 50.09
CA LYS A 71 -7.13 -9.97 49.75
C LYS A 71 -6.40 -10.97 48.85
N LEU A 72 -6.46 -12.26 49.14
CA LEU A 72 -5.83 -13.31 48.32
C LEU A 72 -6.43 -13.33 46.89
N ILE A 73 -7.77 -13.37 46.78
CA ILE A 73 -8.45 -13.38 45.47
C ILE A 73 -8.09 -12.12 44.67
N PHE A 74 -8.09 -10.96 45.30
CA PHE A 74 -7.76 -9.71 44.61
C PHE A 74 -6.31 -9.67 44.15
N THR A 75 -5.37 -10.12 44.98
CA THR A 75 -3.97 -10.21 44.56
C THR A 75 -3.80 -11.16 43.37
N VAL A 76 -4.45 -12.33 43.40
CA VAL A 76 -4.39 -13.29 42.28
C VAL A 76 -5.02 -12.73 41.01
N LEU A 77 -6.18 -12.07 41.10
CA LEU A 77 -6.84 -11.44 39.95
C LEU A 77 -6.02 -10.30 39.37
N PHE A 78 -5.45 -9.44 40.22
CA PHE A 78 -4.69 -8.28 39.77
C PHE A 78 -3.37 -8.69 39.10
N VAL A 79 -2.67 -9.66 39.70
CA VAL A 79 -1.48 -10.27 39.09
C VAL A 79 -1.84 -10.99 37.79
N GLY A 80 -2.94 -11.75 37.76
CA GLY A 80 -3.40 -12.46 36.56
C GLY A 80 -3.73 -11.53 35.40
N ILE A 81 -4.49 -10.44 35.63
CA ILE A 81 -4.81 -9.44 34.61
C ILE A 81 -3.54 -8.72 34.14
N GLY A 82 -2.62 -8.39 35.06
CA GLY A 82 -1.34 -7.79 34.72
C GLY A 82 -0.49 -8.67 33.80
N LEU A 83 -0.42 -9.98 34.09
CA LEU A 83 0.29 -10.96 33.26
C LEU A 83 -0.36 -11.14 31.89
N LEU A 84 -1.70 -11.15 31.81
CA LEU A 84 -2.42 -11.21 30.53
C LEU A 84 -2.19 -9.96 29.68
N GLY A 85 -2.17 -8.77 30.31
CA GLY A 85 -1.83 -7.52 29.62
C GLY A 85 -0.40 -7.52 29.06
N LEU A 86 0.57 -8.00 29.85
CA LEU A 86 1.95 -8.15 29.41
C LEU A 86 2.05 -9.12 28.21
N ALA A 87 1.38 -10.27 28.27
CA ALA A 87 1.34 -11.24 27.18
C ALA A 87 0.74 -10.63 25.90
N GLY A 88 -0.33 -9.84 26.02
CA GLY A 88 -0.93 -9.11 24.90
C GLY A 88 0.02 -8.09 24.27
N LEU A 89 0.77 -7.33 25.08
CA LEU A 89 1.78 -6.39 24.59
C LEU A 89 2.94 -7.10 23.87
N ILE A 90 3.42 -8.22 24.42
CA ILE A 90 4.45 -9.04 23.77
C ILE A 90 3.94 -9.58 22.43
N TRP A 91 2.72 -10.12 22.40
CA TRP A 91 2.11 -10.62 21.17
C TRP A 91 1.98 -9.52 20.11
N LEU A 92 1.53 -8.32 20.50
CA LEU A 92 1.42 -7.17 19.61
C LEU A 92 2.79 -6.72 19.08
N ALA A 93 3.82 -6.73 19.92
CA ALA A 93 5.18 -6.39 19.52
C ALA A 93 5.77 -7.42 18.54
N VAL A 94 5.51 -8.72 18.75
CA VAL A 94 5.92 -9.78 17.81
C VAL A 94 5.17 -9.64 16.49
N TRP A 95 3.86 -9.41 16.55
CA TRP A 95 3.04 -9.17 15.35
C TRP A 95 3.58 -7.95 14.58
N ALA A 96 3.76 -6.81 15.24
CA ALA A 96 4.34 -5.62 14.61
C ALA A 96 5.73 -5.92 14.02
N GLY A 97 6.61 -6.60 14.76
CA GLY A 97 7.95 -6.97 14.28
C GLY A 97 7.96 -7.91 13.06
N GLN A 98 6.92 -8.72 12.85
CA GLN A 98 6.79 -9.56 11.66
C GLN A 98 6.29 -8.78 10.44
N PHE A 99 5.42 -7.80 10.64
CA PHE A 99 4.82 -7.04 9.54
C PHE A 99 5.66 -5.82 9.13
N TYR A 100 6.34 -5.14 10.07
CA TYR A 100 7.17 -3.96 9.77
C TYR A 100 8.32 -4.19 8.76
N PRO A 101 9.10 -5.29 8.78
CA PRO A 101 10.19 -5.47 7.82
C PRO A 101 9.67 -5.75 6.40
N ALA A 102 8.49 -6.37 6.24
CA ALA A 102 7.88 -6.57 4.93
C ALA A 102 7.50 -5.21 4.29
N PHE A 103 6.95 -4.28 5.08
CA PHE A 103 6.63 -2.94 4.59
C PHE A 103 7.89 -2.09 4.30
N ALA A 104 8.92 -2.19 5.15
CA ALA A 104 10.14 -1.41 4.99
C ALA A 104 11.05 -1.89 3.85
N LEU A 105 11.18 -3.21 3.63
CA LEU A 105 11.98 -3.74 2.52
C LEU A 105 11.30 -3.50 1.17
N ASN A 106 9.98 -3.69 1.07
CA ASN A 106 9.26 -3.53 -0.19
C ASN A 106 9.32 -2.09 -0.72
N ALA A 107 9.30 -1.10 0.17
CA ALA A 107 9.49 0.31 -0.21
C ALA A 107 10.92 0.61 -0.67
N PHE A 108 11.93 -0.07 -0.12
CA PHE A 108 13.33 0.15 -0.48
C PHE A 108 13.71 -0.53 -1.82
N ASP A 109 13.23 -1.76 -2.05
CA ASP A 109 13.49 -2.49 -3.29
C ASP A 109 12.73 -1.90 -4.49
N ALA A 110 11.51 -1.38 -4.28
CA ALA A 110 10.78 -0.64 -5.31
C ALA A 110 11.58 0.59 -5.77
N ASN A 111 12.17 1.34 -4.83
CA ASN A 111 12.97 2.50 -5.15
C ASN A 111 14.27 2.11 -5.88
N ARG A 112 14.92 1.02 -5.47
CA ARG A 112 16.12 0.49 -6.13
C ARG A 112 15.87 0.09 -7.59
N SER A 113 14.76 -0.58 -7.87
CA SER A 113 14.42 -1.00 -9.25
C SER A 113 14.20 0.17 -10.21
N GLY A 114 13.66 1.29 -9.71
CA GLY A 114 13.51 2.53 -10.47
C GLY A 114 14.86 3.15 -10.86
N TYR A 115 15.83 3.18 -9.94
CA TYR A 115 17.15 3.73 -10.23
C TYR A 115 17.96 2.86 -11.21
N GLU A 116 17.90 1.53 -11.09
CA GLU A 116 18.58 0.61 -12.00
C GLU A 116 18.05 0.76 -13.44
N ALA A 117 16.73 0.97 -13.62
CA ALA A 117 16.12 1.22 -14.93
C ALA A 117 16.50 2.58 -15.55
N VAL A 118 16.87 3.57 -14.73
CA VAL A 118 17.36 4.87 -15.18
C VAL A 118 18.85 4.79 -15.54
N GLU A 119 19.67 4.12 -14.74
CA GLU A 119 21.09 3.91 -15.07
C GLU A 119 21.28 3.12 -16.36
N GLN A 120 20.46 2.09 -16.61
CA GLN A 120 20.51 1.34 -17.87
C GLN A 120 20.18 2.22 -19.10
N ARG A 121 19.27 3.19 -18.98
CA ARG A 121 18.97 4.14 -20.07
C ARG A 121 20.10 5.14 -20.29
N ILE A 122 20.74 5.61 -19.23
CA ILE A 122 21.86 6.57 -19.32
C ILE A 122 23.10 5.89 -19.91
N GLN A 123 23.36 4.63 -19.58
CA GLN A 123 24.49 3.88 -20.13
C GLN A 123 24.24 3.38 -21.57
N SER A 124 22.99 3.14 -21.97
CA SER A 124 22.71 2.55 -23.28
C SER A 124 22.81 3.52 -24.45
N GLY A 125 22.68 4.84 -24.27
CA GLY A 125 22.92 5.86 -25.31
C GLY A 125 22.36 5.58 -26.72
N GLY A 126 21.34 4.73 -26.85
CA GLY A 126 21.12 3.95 -28.06
C GLY A 126 19.65 3.87 -28.42
N THR A 127 19.34 4.31 -29.63
CA THR A 127 18.06 4.13 -30.31
C THR A 127 17.74 2.63 -30.38
N PRO A 128 16.56 2.16 -29.92
CA PRO A 128 16.26 0.73 -29.93
C PRO A 128 16.07 0.21 -31.36
N VAL A 129 16.92 -0.73 -31.76
CA VAL A 129 16.69 -1.63 -32.89
C VAL A 129 16.05 -2.90 -32.31
N PRO A 130 14.89 -3.37 -32.81
CA PRO A 130 14.26 -4.58 -32.30
C PRO A 130 15.06 -5.82 -32.73
N THR A 131 15.66 -6.51 -31.77
CA THR A 131 16.26 -7.84 -31.97
C THR A 131 15.18 -8.90 -31.83
N VAL A 132 14.89 -9.60 -32.92
CA VAL A 132 13.98 -10.76 -32.97
C VAL A 132 14.58 -11.91 -32.17
N ALA A 133 13.83 -12.44 -31.19
CA ALA A 133 14.23 -13.60 -30.41
C ALA A 133 13.95 -14.91 -31.18
N THR A 134 15.00 -15.72 -31.33
CA THR A 134 14.94 -17.10 -31.82
C THR A 134 14.43 -18.03 -30.71
N ILE A 135 13.37 -18.79 -31.00
CA ILE A 135 12.76 -19.78 -30.11
C ILE A 135 13.57 -21.08 -30.15
N ALA A 136 14.01 -21.58 -28.98
CA ALA A 136 14.64 -22.89 -28.81
C ALA A 136 13.63 -23.90 -28.20
N PRO A 137 13.69 -25.20 -28.56
CA PRO A 137 12.65 -26.16 -28.22
C PRO A 137 12.71 -26.68 -26.77
N THR A 138 11.50 -27.03 -26.30
CA THR A 138 11.04 -27.47 -24.98
C THR A 138 11.71 -28.74 -24.45
N ALA A 139 12.16 -28.70 -23.18
CA ALA A 139 12.47 -29.87 -22.38
C ALA A 139 11.32 -30.20 -21.40
N THR A 140 11.04 -31.50 -21.25
CA THR A 140 10.00 -32.15 -20.45
C THR A 140 10.06 -31.79 -18.94
N PRO A 141 8.94 -31.55 -18.24
CA PRO A 141 8.96 -31.14 -16.83
C PRO A 141 9.14 -32.31 -15.86
N LEU A 142 9.97 -32.08 -14.83
CA LEU A 142 10.08 -32.89 -13.62
C LEU A 142 9.20 -32.26 -12.51
N PRO A 143 8.44 -33.02 -11.71
CA PRO A 143 7.52 -32.44 -10.74
C PRO A 143 8.21 -32.11 -9.41
N GLY A 144 8.02 -30.89 -8.90
CA GLY A 144 8.24 -30.57 -7.49
C GLY A 144 9.00 -29.27 -7.20
N SER A 145 8.39 -28.12 -7.47
CA SER A 145 8.64 -26.90 -6.70
C SER A 145 7.35 -26.07 -6.63
N THR A 146 7.00 -25.65 -5.43
CA THR A 146 5.96 -24.65 -5.16
C THR A 146 6.24 -23.41 -6.02
N PRO A 147 5.27 -22.85 -6.77
CA PRO A 147 5.54 -21.71 -7.63
C PRO A 147 5.92 -20.51 -6.78
N THR A 148 7.19 -20.11 -6.85
CA THR A 148 7.61 -18.74 -6.57
C THR A 148 6.76 -17.83 -7.47
N PRO A 149 6.10 -16.77 -6.94
CA PRO A 149 5.35 -15.83 -7.77
C PRO A 149 6.24 -15.34 -8.91
N ALA A 150 5.78 -15.50 -10.14
CA ALA A 150 6.44 -14.96 -11.30
C ALA A 150 6.58 -13.44 -11.10
N ALA A 151 7.80 -12.92 -11.26
CA ALA A 151 8.03 -11.49 -11.26
C ALA A 151 7.07 -10.85 -12.27
N ALA A 152 6.27 -9.87 -11.83
CA ALA A 152 5.34 -9.16 -12.69
C ALA A 152 6.11 -8.60 -13.88
N ALA A 153 5.72 -8.98 -15.10
CA ALA A 153 6.31 -8.45 -16.31
C ALA A 153 6.15 -6.93 -16.31
N ALA A 154 7.24 -6.19 -16.60
CA ALA A 154 7.19 -4.74 -16.68
C ALA A 154 6.14 -4.31 -17.72
N LEU A 155 5.24 -3.38 -17.36
CA LEU A 155 4.24 -2.83 -18.25
C LEU A 155 4.91 -2.17 -19.47
N GLN A 156 4.37 -2.40 -20.66
CA GLN A 156 4.91 -1.95 -21.95
C GLN A 156 3.90 -1.08 -22.68
N LEU A 157 4.36 -0.15 -23.52
CA LEU A 157 3.44 0.60 -24.38
C LEU A 157 2.94 -0.29 -25.51
N GLY A 158 1.67 -0.12 -25.90
CA GLY A 158 1.05 -0.91 -26.96
C GLY A 158 -0.35 -1.37 -26.62
N ARG A 159 -0.83 -2.42 -27.29
CA ARG A 159 -2.19 -2.90 -27.22
C ARG A 159 -2.39 -3.85 -26.04
N TYR A 160 -3.49 -3.66 -25.32
CA TYR A 160 -3.90 -4.49 -24.20
C TYR A 160 -5.36 -4.89 -24.31
N LEU A 161 -5.68 -6.05 -23.76
CA LEU A 161 -7.05 -6.42 -23.44
C LEU A 161 -7.41 -5.90 -22.05
N ILE A 162 -8.55 -5.25 -21.90
CA ILE A 162 -9.09 -4.90 -20.57
C ILE A 162 -9.52 -6.18 -19.86
N GLN A 163 -9.05 -6.37 -18.63
CA GLN A 163 -9.47 -7.43 -17.72
C GLN A 163 -9.62 -6.86 -16.32
N HIS A 164 -10.86 -6.79 -15.84
CA HIS A 164 -11.16 -6.27 -14.51
C HIS A 164 -12.32 -7.03 -13.89
N GLU A 165 -12.24 -7.29 -12.58
CA GLU A 165 -13.22 -8.12 -11.86
C GLU A 165 -14.63 -7.52 -11.85
N SER A 166 -14.75 -6.18 -11.87
CA SER A 166 -16.05 -5.50 -11.93
C SER A 166 -16.74 -5.60 -13.30
N GLY A 167 -16.03 -6.06 -14.33
CA GLY A 167 -16.53 -6.16 -15.70
C GLY A 167 -16.37 -4.90 -16.56
N THR A 168 -15.94 -3.77 -15.99
CA THR A 168 -15.66 -2.52 -16.71
C THR A 168 -14.40 -1.82 -16.17
N ALA A 169 -13.81 -0.95 -16.98
CA ALA A 169 -12.72 -0.05 -16.61
C ALA A 169 -13.14 1.41 -16.78
N ASP A 170 -13.01 2.21 -15.72
CA ASP A 170 -13.31 3.64 -15.73
C ASP A 170 -12.30 4.42 -16.58
N LEU A 171 -12.77 5.03 -17.67
CA LEU A 171 -12.02 5.97 -18.48
C LEU A 171 -12.20 7.39 -17.96
N ARG A 172 -11.11 8.06 -17.58
CA ARG A 172 -11.13 9.39 -16.95
C ARG A 172 -10.38 10.43 -17.76
N ALA A 173 -10.75 11.70 -17.61
CA ALA A 173 -10.12 12.81 -18.31
C ALA A 173 -8.67 13.08 -17.88
N GLY A 174 -8.29 12.63 -16.68
CA GLY A 174 -6.98 12.85 -16.09
C GLY A 174 -6.48 11.68 -15.25
N PRO A 175 -5.20 11.70 -14.86
CA PRO A 175 -4.57 10.62 -14.11
C PRO A 175 -5.02 10.55 -12.64
N GLY A 176 -5.70 11.58 -12.10
CA GLY A 176 -6.11 11.62 -10.69
C GLY A 176 -7.43 10.89 -10.41
N GLY A 177 -7.59 10.37 -9.18
CA GLY A 177 -8.83 9.78 -8.65
C GLY A 177 -10.07 10.66 -8.87
N ASP A 178 -9.88 11.98 -8.72
CA ASP A 178 -10.95 12.98 -8.79
C ASP A 178 -11.21 13.50 -10.21
N SER A 179 -10.53 12.95 -11.23
CA SER A 179 -10.74 13.38 -12.62
C SER A 179 -12.09 12.87 -13.13
N ASP A 180 -12.75 13.69 -13.95
CA ASP A 180 -14.06 13.39 -14.55
C ASP A 180 -14.07 12.04 -15.26
N LEU A 181 -15.11 11.25 -15.00
CA LEU A 181 -15.40 10.00 -15.72
C LEU A 181 -15.92 10.34 -17.12
N LEU A 182 -15.22 9.88 -18.15
CA LEU A 182 -15.57 10.06 -19.55
C LEU A 182 -16.43 8.90 -20.08
N ALA A 183 -16.07 7.67 -19.73
CA ALA A 183 -16.75 6.46 -20.16
C ALA A 183 -16.40 5.27 -19.27
N GLU A 184 -17.12 4.17 -19.42
CA GLU A 184 -16.76 2.86 -18.88
C GLU A 184 -16.43 1.93 -20.05
N ILE A 185 -15.22 1.36 -20.05
CA ILE A 185 -14.75 0.45 -21.09
C ILE A 185 -15.07 -0.98 -20.67
N PRO A 186 -15.86 -1.75 -21.44
CA PRO A 186 -16.19 -3.13 -21.10
C PRO A 186 -14.97 -4.04 -21.03
N ASN A 187 -15.01 -5.02 -20.12
CA ASN A 187 -14.04 -6.11 -20.07
C ASN A 187 -13.98 -6.87 -21.41
N GLY A 188 -12.78 -7.25 -21.84
CA GLY A 188 -12.53 -7.85 -23.16
C GLY A 188 -12.34 -6.83 -24.30
N SER A 189 -12.51 -5.53 -24.04
CA SER A 189 -12.18 -4.49 -25.03
C SER A 189 -10.68 -4.40 -25.25
N THR A 190 -10.27 -4.08 -26.47
CA THR A 190 -8.86 -3.80 -26.78
C THR A 190 -8.59 -2.31 -26.72
N VAL A 191 -7.57 -1.90 -25.97
CA VAL A 191 -7.11 -0.51 -25.87
C VAL A 191 -5.65 -0.39 -26.29
N THR A 192 -5.25 0.77 -26.80
CA THR A 192 -3.84 1.07 -27.08
C THR A 192 -3.33 2.03 -26.02
N VAL A 193 -2.37 1.57 -25.21
CA VAL A 193 -1.72 2.36 -24.18
C VAL A 193 -0.59 3.19 -24.79
N LEU A 194 -0.69 4.51 -24.61
CA LEU A 194 0.24 5.51 -25.14
C LEU A 194 1.29 5.92 -24.10
N GLU A 195 0.92 5.89 -22.82
CA GLU A 195 1.73 6.40 -21.73
C GLU A 195 1.33 5.71 -20.42
N PHE A 196 2.31 5.46 -19.54
CA PHE A 196 2.05 5.12 -18.14
C PHE A 196 2.45 6.28 -17.25
N ASN A 197 1.54 6.69 -16.39
CA ASN A 197 1.87 7.51 -15.24
C ASN A 197 2.22 6.56 -14.09
N PRO A 198 3.46 6.61 -13.56
CA PRO A 198 3.91 5.73 -12.47
C PRO A 198 3.13 5.96 -11.15
N GLY A 199 2.30 7.00 -11.09
CA GLY A 199 1.62 7.45 -9.88
C GLY A 199 2.46 8.46 -9.12
N ASP A 200 1.80 9.20 -8.25
CA ASP A 200 2.40 9.85 -7.09
C ASP A 200 3.06 8.78 -6.22
N GLY A 201 4.30 9.02 -5.75
CA GLY A 201 5.19 8.04 -5.10
C GLY A 201 4.70 7.42 -3.79
N TYR A 202 3.41 7.57 -3.48
CA TYR A 202 2.68 7.03 -2.34
C TYR A 202 1.94 5.72 -2.64
N CYS A 203 1.97 5.23 -3.88
CA CYS A 203 1.27 4.02 -4.26
C CYS A 203 2.20 2.88 -4.67
N GLU A 204 1.83 1.66 -4.26
CA GLU A 204 2.46 0.42 -4.71
C GLU A 204 2.42 0.31 -6.25
N ALA A 205 3.51 -0.22 -6.81
CA ALA A 205 3.65 -0.46 -8.24
C ALA A 205 2.49 -1.34 -8.75
N GLY A 206 1.61 -0.75 -9.54
CA GLY A 206 0.52 -1.44 -10.24
C GLY A 206 -0.90 -1.04 -9.81
N ILE A 207 -1.12 -0.49 -8.60
CA ILE A 207 -2.48 -0.20 -8.10
C ILE A 207 -2.95 1.22 -8.47
N CYS A 208 -2.06 2.20 -8.38
CA CYS A 208 -2.35 3.60 -8.78
C CYS A 208 -1.70 3.98 -10.12
N GLN A 209 -0.92 3.08 -10.72
CA GLN A 209 -0.39 3.34 -12.05
C GLN A 209 -1.56 3.55 -13.00
N ARG A 210 -1.50 4.61 -13.81
CA ARG A 210 -2.55 4.92 -14.75
C ARG A 210 -2.01 4.84 -16.16
N ALA A 211 -2.79 4.22 -17.03
CA ALA A 211 -2.47 4.07 -18.43
C ALA A 211 -3.28 5.09 -19.22
N ARG A 212 -2.61 5.93 -20.00
CA ARG A 212 -3.27 6.79 -20.99
C ARG A 212 -3.56 5.94 -22.22
N VAL A 213 -4.83 5.86 -22.60
CA VAL A 213 -5.29 5.07 -23.74
C VAL A 213 -5.68 5.98 -24.90
N ALA A 214 -5.33 5.56 -26.10
CA ALA A 214 -5.65 6.27 -27.34
C ALA A 214 -7.17 6.35 -27.56
N ALA A 215 -7.61 7.42 -28.23
CA ALA A 215 -8.99 7.53 -28.70
C ALA A 215 -9.32 6.41 -29.71
N THR A 216 -10.57 5.98 -29.71
CA THR A 216 -11.14 5.02 -30.66
C THR A 216 -12.42 5.60 -31.28
N SER A 217 -13.13 4.82 -32.10
CA SER A 217 -14.48 5.19 -32.57
C SER A 217 -15.52 5.20 -31.46
N GLU A 218 -15.27 4.50 -30.35
CA GLU A 218 -16.23 4.28 -29.27
C GLU A 218 -15.97 5.17 -28.05
N TRP A 219 -14.70 5.55 -27.82
CA TRP A 219 -14.28 6.28 -26.63
C TRP A 219 -13.27 7.37 -26.98
N PRO A 220 -13.31 8.53 -26.29
CA PRO A 220 -12.25 9.53 -26.40
C PRO A 220 -10.94 9.02 -25.80
N GLU A 221 -9.87 9.79 -26.01
CA GLU A 221 -8.61 9.56 -25.30
C GLU A 221 -8.78 9.86 -23.80
N GLY A 222 -8.15 9.07 -22.94
CA GLY A 222 -8.27 9.25 -21.49
C GLY A 222 -7.36 8.34 -20.69
N TRP A 223 -7.59 8.26 -19.39
CA TRP A 223 -6.80 7.53 -18.42
C TRP A 223 -7.62 6.41 -17.78
N ILE A 224 -7.05 5.22 -17.72
CA ILE A 224 -7.59 4.07 -16.99
C ILE A 224 -6.61 3.63 -15.91
N HIS A 225 -7.10 2.89 -14.91
CA HIS A 225 -6.23 2.23 -13.94
C HIS A 225 -5.44 1.11 -14.63
N ALA A 226 -4.13 1.06 -14.44
CA ALA A 226 -3.27 0.03 -15.06
C ALA A 226 -3.63 -1.37 -14.57
N VAL A 227 -4.22 -1.50 -13.37
CA VAL A 227 -4.75 -2.76 -12.83
C VAL A 227 -5.81 -3.39 -13.73
N THR A 228 -6.52 -2.58 -14.53
CA THR A 228 -7.55 -3.06 -15.45
C THR A 228 -6.97 -3.57 -16.76
N LEU A 229 -5.65 -3.46 -16.97
CA LEU A 229 -4.96 -4.03 -18.12
C LEU A 229 -4.68 -5.51 -17.86
N GLY A 230 -5.20 -6.37 -18.71
CA GLY A 230 -4.90 -7.80 -18.71
C GLY A 230 -3.75 -8.12 -19.66
N GLN A 231 -4.07 -8.90 -20.69
CA GLN A 231 -3.08 -9.42 -21.63
C GLN A 231 -2.51 -8.32 -22.55
N TYR A 232 -1.18 -8.25 -22.63
CA TYR A 232 -0.48 -7.48 -23.66
C TYR A 232 -0.54 -8.19 -25.01
N LEU A 233 -0.93 -7.46 -26.05
CA LEU A 233 -1.14 -7.96 -27.41
C LEU A 233 -0.05 -7.53 -28.41
N GLY A 234 0.91 -6.72 -27.97
CA GLY A 234 1.98 -6.16 -28.80
C GLY A 234 1.78 -4.67 -29.12
N PRO A 235 2.78 -4.03 -29.77
CA PRO A 235 2.72 -2.62 -30.13
C PRO A 235 1.62 -2.31 -31.16
#